data_AF-A0A957VDB6-F1
#
_entry.id   AF-A0A957VDB6-F1
#
_cell.length_a   1.000
_cell.length_b   1.000
_cell.length_c   1.000
_cell.angle_alpha   90.00
_cell.angle_beta   90.00
_cell.angle_gamma   90.00
#
_symmetry.space_group_name_H-M   'P 1'
#
loop_
_entity.id
_entity.type
_entity.pdbx_description
1 polymer ?
#
loop_
_entity_poly.entity_id
_entity_poly.type
_entity_poly.pdbx_seq_one_letter_code
_entity_poly.pdbx_strand_id
1 'polypeptide(L)'
;MKTTLQTLALAIGLMIVTAIPAWAGQGVGTSPYAADLLVSGLNTGELNPGQEYWYAYSRLDLGDPAYNAVILSLNFEAEGRAIASRVNFQVFDFEQVDAWLRDSSGPVDSLGLGTSASADFDVNTGERFWAGPIQVNEVYYVRIFNLSPSPVQFRLTALGQKSPQIDAFMATGRSGLTDQVVIPAAATSPTGARDVAGDDAAIVSPPAGPRSLDLALPVAPAEDVSSLSTNWLLAAQAIQGL
;
A
#
# COMPACT_ATOMS: atom_id res chain seq x y z
N MET A 1 6.38 70.71 21.50
CA MET A 1 7.15 69.63 22.16
C MET A 1 6.24 68.41 22.15
N LYS A 2 6.44 67.50 21.19
CA LYS A 2 7.35 66.35 21.27
C LYS A 2 6.81 65.24 22.18
N THR A 3 6.29 64.21 21.52
CA THR A 3 6.56 62.78 21.77
C THR A 3 6.37 62.26 23.18
N THR A 4 5.34 61.44 23.38
CA THR A 4 5.40 60.10 24.03
C THR A 4 3.98 59.68 24.38
N LEU A 5 3.29 58.96 23.50
CA LEU A 5 2.18 58.07 23.89
C LEU A 5 1.88 57.10 22.73
N GLN A 6 2.91 56.38 22.29
CA GLN A 6 2.87 55.46 21.15
C GLN A 6 3.35 54.07 21.58
N THR A 7 2.98 53.66 22.81
CA THR A 7 3.58 52.49 23.48
C THR A 7 2.61 51.75 24.41
N LEU A 8 1.33 51.66 24.06
CA LEU A 8 0.37 50.73 24.71
C LEU A 8 -0.89 50.71 23.84
N ALA A 9 -1.04 49.83 22.85
CA ALA A 9 -1.75 48.57 23.05
C ALA A 9 -1.66 47.72 21.77
N LEU A 10 -0.44 47.44 21.32
CA LEU A 10 -0.16 46.38 20.34
C LEU A 10 -0.06 45.05 21.11
N ALA A 11 -1.17 44.57 21.67
CA ALA A 11 -1.20 43.31 22.41
C ALA A 11 -2.57 42.60 22.26
N ILE A 12 -3.18 42.71 21.07
CA ILE A 12 -4.26 41.84 20.61
C ILE A 12 -3.74 41.11 19.36
N GLY A 13 -2.53 40.58 19.46
CA GLY A 13 -2.12 39.44 18.64
C GLY A 13 -2.68 38.23 19.34
N LEU A 14 -3.91 37.86 18.99
CA LEU A 14 -4.56 36.63 19.41
C LEU A 14 -3.67 35.48 18.95
N MET A 15 -2.74 35.10 19.83
CA MET A 15 -2.05 33.84 19.82
C MET A 15 -3.13 32.76 19.94
N ILE A 16 -3.69 32.35 18.80
CA ILE A 16 -4.24 31.01 18.64
C ILE A 16 -3.02 30.09 18.69
N VAL A 17 -2.50 29.89 19.91
CA VAL A 17 -1.71 28.71 20.23
C VAL A 17 -2.73 27.58 20.10
N THR A 18 -2.79 27.00 18.91
CA THR A 18 -3.32 25.67 18.74
C THR A 18 -2.53 24.80 19.71
N ALA A 19 -3.14 24.48 20.84
CA ALA A 19 -2.61 23.52 21.78
C ALA A 19 -2.48 22.22 20.99
N ILE A 20 -1.30 21.97 20.43
CA ILE A 20 -0.94 20.65 19.93
C ILE A 20 -0.97 19.80 21.20
N PRO A 21 -1.96 18.90 21.37
CA PRO A 21 -2.10 18.18 22.61
C PRO A 21 -0.83 17.33 22.78
N ALA A 22 -0.02 17.67 23.79
CA ALA A 22 1.26 17.05 24.10
C ALA A 22 1.08 15.67 24.76
N TRP A 23 0.33 14.79 24.10
CA TRP A 23 0.31 13.36 24.39
C TRP A 23 1.45 12.69 23.62
N ALA A 24 2.64 13.31 23.66
CA ALA A 24 3.88 12.69 23.28
C ALA A 24 4.39 11.89 24.50
N GLY A 25 3.58 10.93 24.94
CA GLY A 25 4.17 9.75 25.58
C GLY A 25 5.16 9.19 24.58
N GLN A 26 6.30 8.72 25.05
CA GLN A 26 7.28 7.99 24.25
C GLN A 26 6.57 6.72 23.75
N GLY A 27 5.80 6.88 22.68
CA GLY A 27 4.64 6.06 22.40
C GLY A 27 5.11 4.81 21.73
N VAL A 28 4.91 3.68 22.38
CA VAL A 28 5.05 2.39 21.74
C VAL A 28 4.20 2.40 20.45
N GLY A 29 4.80 1.94 19.36
CA GLY A 29 4.22 1.96 18.02
C GLY A 29 4.20 3.32 17.31
N THR A 30 4.77 4.40 17.85
CA THR A 30 4.70 5.72 17.17
C THR A 30 5.70 5.93 16.03
N SER A 31 6.72 5.09 15.94
CA SER A 31 7.72 5.14 14.88
C SER A 31 8.37 3.76 14.70
N PRO A 32 9.10 3.51 13.60
CA PRO A 32 9.80 2.24 13.43
C PRO A 32 10.81 1.93 14.53
N TYR A 33 11.47 2.94 15.11
CA TYR A 33 12.42 2.76 16.22
C TYR A 33 11.76 2.53 17.58
N ALA A 34 10.48 2.86 17.68
CA ALA A 34 9.66 2.63 18.86
C ALA A 34 8.55 1.61 18.55
N ALA A 35 8.75 0.77 17.52
CA ALA A 35 7.75 -0.20 17.09
C ALA A 35 7.42 -1.18 18.22
N ASP A 36 6.15 -1.52 18.34
CA ASP A 36 5.70 -2.54 19.29
C ASP A 36 6.04 -3.94 18.77
N LEU A 37 6.10 -4.93 19.66
CA LEU A 37 6.31 -6.31 19.24
C LEU A 37 5.00 -6.90 18.69
N LEU A 38 4.98 -7.30 17.42
CA LEU A 38 3.88 -8.08 16.86
C LEU A 38 4.07 -9.56 17.19
N VAL A 39 3.18 -10.06 18.03
CA VAL A 39 3.16 -11.47 18.43
C VAL A 39 2.16 -12.26 17.60
N SER A 40 2.36 -13.57 17.55
CA SER A 40 1.40 -14.51 16.96
C SER A 40 0.01 -14.38 17.59
N GLY A 41 -1.03 -14.40 16.76
CA GLY A 41 -2.41 -14.24 17.19
C GLY A 41 -2.90 -12.79 17.09
N LEU A 42 -3.74 -12.37 18.03
CA LEU A 42 -4.50 -11.12 17.99
C LEU A 42 -3.76 -9.98 18.69
N ASN A 43 -3.57 -8.87 17.97
CA ASN A 43 -2.99 -7.62 18.44
C ASN A 43 -4.04 -6.52 18.25
N THR A 44 -4.27 -5.66 19.24
CA THR A 44 -5.37 -4.68 19.21
C THR A 44 -4.87 -3.29 19.51
N GLY A 45 -5.49 -2.28 18.93
CA GLY A 45 -5.19 -0.89 19.24
C GLY A 45 -6.24 0.07 18.71
N GLU A 46 -5.93 1.36 18.84
CA GLU A 46 -6.76 2.46 18.36
C GLU A 46 -5.88 3.45 17.59
N LEU A 47 -6.42 4.03 16.53
CA LEU A 47 -5.77 5.05 15.72
C LEU A 47 -6.69 6.27 15.59
N ASN A 48 -6.24 7.41 16.09
CA ASN A 48 -6.89 8.68 15.79
C ASN A 48 -6.67 9.08 14.31
N PRO A 49 -7.43 10.04 13.79
CA PRO A 49 -7.24 10.57 12.44
C PRO A 49 -5.79 10.99 12.18
N GLY A 50 -5.22 10.51 11.08
CA GLY A 50 -3.84 10.79 10.66
C GLY A 50 -2.76 10.05 11.43
N GLN A 51 -3.11 9.22 12.43
CA GLN A 51 -2.14 8.44 13.18
C GLN A 51 -1.73 7.16 12.46
N GLU A 52 -0.57 6.67 12.87
CA GLU A 52 -0.01 5.38 12.49
C GLU A 52 0.44 4.61 13.73
N TYR A 53 0.47 3.29 13.61
CA TYR A 53 0.98 2.37 14.61
C TYR A 53 1.93 1.40 13.95
N TRP A 54 3.12 1.27 14.53
CA TRP A 54 4.20 0.45 14.04
C TRP A 54 4.34 -0.79 14.91
N TYR A 55 4.40 -1.94 14.25
CA TYR A 55 4.85 -3.17 14.84
C TYR A 55 6.14 -3.65 14.18
N ALA A 56 6.95 -4.40 14.93
CA ALA A 56 8.07 -5.17 14.44
C ALA A 56 7.85 -6.65 14.77
N TYR A 57 8.27 -7.54 13.87
CA TYR A 57 8.25 -8.98 14.12
C TYR A 57 9.39 -9.68 13.40
N SER A 58 9.82 -10.79 13.97
CA SER A 58 10.66 -11.79 13.34
C SER A 58 9.91 -13.12 13.30
N ARG A 59 10.48 -14.07 12.57
CA ARG A 59 9.98 -15.46 12.55
C ARG A 59 9.84 -16.08 13.95
N LEU A 60 10.73 -15.74 14.88
CA LEU A 60 10.69 -16.29 16.24
C LEU A 60 9.49 -15.78 17.04
N ASP A 61 9.08 -14.54 16.81
CA ASP A 61 7.97 -13.89 17.51
C ASP A 61 6.60 -14.49 17.10
N LEU A 62 6.55 -15.18 15.95
CA LEU A 62 5.37 -15.87 15.46
C LEU A 62 5.14 -17.26 16.08
N GLY A 63 6.08 -17.76 16.90
CA GLY A 63 5.89 -18.93 17.77
C GLY A 63 6.50 -20.25 17.28
N ASP A 64 6.80 -20.42 15.99
CA ASP A 64 7.50 -21.59 15.45
C ASP A 64 8.67 -21.16 14.54
N PRO A 65 9.92 -21.52 14.84
CA PRO A 65 11.07 -21.20 14.00
C PRO A 65 11.04 -21.88 12.62
N ALA A 66 10.16 -22.85 12.39
CA ALA A 66 9.98 -23.49 11.08
C ALA A 66 8.98 -22.74 10.17
N TYR A 67 8.32 -21.68 10.63
CA TYR A 67 7.51 -20.84 9.75
C TYR A 67 8.38 -20.13 8.72
N ASN A 68 7.94 -20.09 7.47
CA ASN A 68 8.65 -19.42 6.37
C ASN A 68 7.72 -18.47 5.60
N ALA A 69 6.47 -18.33 6.04
CA ALA A 69 5.53 -17.32 5.57
C ALA A 69 4.71 -16.79 6.75
N VAL A 70 4.10 -15.61 6.56
CA VAL A 70 3.15 -15.03 7.51
C VAL A 70 1.88 -14.58 6.77
N ILE A 71 0.75 -14.69 7.46
CA ILE A 71 -0.52 -14.10 7.06
C ILE A 71 -0.85 -12.99 8.07
N LEU A 72 -1.15 -11.81 7.56
CA LEU A 72 -1.61 -10.66 8.31
C LEU A 72 -3.07 -10.35 7.91
N SER A 73 -3.96 -10.29 8.89
CA SER A 73 -5.36 -9.86 8.70
C SER A 73 -5.66 -8.71 9.65
N LEU A 74 -5.85 -7.52 9.08
CA LEU A 74 -6.27 -6.33 9.80
C LEU A 74 -7.79 -6.19 9.67
N ASN A 75 -8.47 -6.20 10.81
CA ASN A 75 -9.90 -5.95 10.93
C ASN A 75 -10.10 -4.65 11.70
N PHE A 76 -11.03 -3.81 11.28
CA PHE A 76 -11.30 -2.56 11.96
C PHE A 76 -12.75 -2.12 11.77
N GLU A 77 -13.21 -1.29 12.70
CA GLU A 77 -14.54 -0.66 12.66
C GLU A 77 -14.42 0.76 12.12
N ALA A 78 -15.25 1.11 11.15
CA ALA A 78 -15.24 2.38 10.45
C ALA A 78 -16.69 2.88 10.25
N GLU A 79 -16.94 4.18 10.32
CA GLU A 79 -18.30 4.71 10.06
C GLU A 79 -18.56 4.84 8.55
N GLY A 80 -18.64 3.71 7.86
CA GLY A 80 -18.97 3.61 6.44
C GLY A 80 -17.78 3.39 5.49
N ARG A 81 -18.11 3.04 4.25
CA ARG A 81 -17.15 2.63 3.20
C ARG A 81 -16.07 3.66 2.88
N ALA A 82 -16.41 4.96 2.92
CA ALA A 82 -15.47 6.04 2.61
C ALA A 82 -14.37 6.21 3.67
N ILE A 83 -14.66 5.82 4.91
CA ILE A 83 -13.69 5.77 6.01
C ILE A 83 -12.87 4.50 5.89
N ALA A 84 -13.53 3.37 5.62
CA ALA A 84 -12.86 2.08 5.51
C ALA A 84 -11.79 2.03 4.41
N SER A 85 -11.97 2.75 3.29
CA SER A 85 -10.95 2.82 2.23
C SER A 85 -9.68 3.59 2.62
N ARG A 86 -9.68 4.31 3.74
CA ARG A 86 -8.58 5.17 4.20
C ARG A 86 -7.75 4.55 5.33
N VAL A 87 -8.15 3.37 5.80
CA VAL A 87 -7.40 2.57 6.77
C VAL A 87 -6.74 1.42 6.03
N ASN A 88 -5.43 1.27 6.24
CA ASN A 88 -4.68 0.16 5.67
C ASN A 88 -3.41 -0.11 6.49
N PHE A 89 -2.65 -1.12 6.07
CA PHE A 89 -1.31 -1.36 6.56
C PHE A 89 -0.32 -1.63 5.41
N GLN A 90 0.95 -1.39 5.69
CA GLN A 90 2.09 -1.69 4.83
C GLN A 90 3.07 -2.60 5.56
N VAL A 91 3.78 -3.44 4.81
CA VAL A 91 4.82 -4.34 5.32
C VAL A 91 6.16 -3.95 4.73
N PHE A 92 7.19 -3.88 5.56
CA PHE A 92 8.54 -3.50 5.18
C PHE A 92 9.56 -4.49 5.74
N ASP A 93 10.68 -4.65 5.05
CA ASP A 93 11.91 -5.15 5.67
C ASP A 93 12.69 -4.00 6.33
N PHE A 94 13.82 -4.32 6.97
CA PHE A 94 14.66 -3.33 7.63
C PHE A 94 15.28 -2.31 6.66
N GLU A 95 15.73 -2.73 5.48
CA GLU A 95 16.39 -1.86 4.51
C GLU A 95 15.41 -0.82 3.95
N GLN A 96 14.18 -1.22 3.68
CA GLN A 96 13.10 -0.35 3.23
C GLN A 96 12.69 0.67 4.30
N VAL A 97 12.61 0.26 5.57
CA VAL A 97 12.35 1.19 6.68
C VAL A 97 13.49 2.22 6.80
N ASP A 98 14.74 1.77 6.73
CA ASP A 98 15.90 2.67 6.78
C ASP A 98 15.89 3.66 5.60
N ALA A 99 15.56 3.20 4.39
CA ALA A 99 15.40 4.06 3.22
C ALA A 99 14.27 5.09 3.42
N TRP A 100 13.12 4.68 3.93
CA TRP A 100 11.98 5.56 4.23
C TRP A 100 12.30 6.64 5.27
N LEU A 101 13.12 6.31 6.25
CA LEU A 101 13.56 7.25 7.27
C LEU A 101 14.59 8.26 6.74
N ARG A 102 15.42 7.85 5.77
CA ARG A 102 16.37 8.75 5.10
C ARG A 102 15.71 9.68 4.09
N ASP A 103 14.70 9.18 3.39
CA ASP A 103 13.95 9.96 2.41
C ASP A 103 12.44 9.73 2.58
N SER A 104 11.87 10.47 3.53
CA SER A 104 10.43 10.43 3.81
C SER A 104 9.59 11.19 2.79
N SER A 105 10.21 11.74 1.73
CA SER A 105 9.54 12.59 0.74
C SER A 105 8.92 11.80 -0.42
N GLY A 106 9.27 10.53 -0.56
CA GLY A 106 8.83 9.67 -1.67
C GLY A 106 8.03 8.44 -1.24
N PRO A 107 7.26 7.83 -2.18
CA PRO A 107 6.73 6.49 -1.99
C PRO A 107 7.90 5.52 -1.90
N VAL A 108 8.02 4.83 -0.77
CA VAL A 108 8.97 3.73 -0.63
C VAL A 108 8.28 2.44 -1.03
N ASP A 109 8.95 1.65 -1.87
CA ASP A 109 8.49 0.31 -2.23
C ASP A 109 8.42 -0.54 -0.96
N SER A 110 7.19 -0.79 -0.50
CA SER A 110 6.92 -1.74 0.58
C SER A 110 6.95 -3.17 0.05
N LEU A 111 7.32 -4.16 0.87
CA LEU A 111 7.12 -5.59 0.57
C LEU A 111 5.67 -5.92 0.19
N GLY A 112 4.72 -5.18 0.77
CA GLY A 112 3.36 -5.18 0.27
C GLY A 112 2.40 -4.29 1.03
N LEU A 113 1.24 -4.12 0.42
CA LEU A 113 0.12 -3.35 0.93
C LEU A 113 -1.02 -4.29 1.29
N GLY A 114 -1.71 -4.02 2.40
CA GLY A 114 -2.94 -4.73 2.74
C GLY A 114 -3.97 -4.61 1.62
N THR A 115 -4.46 -5.76 1.16
CA THR A 115 -5.47 -5.88 0.12
C THR A 115 -6.86 -6.04 0.74
N SER A 116 -7.88 -5.41 0.16
CA SER A 116 -9.24 -5.55 0.68
C SER A 116 -9.73 -6.99 0.58
N ALA A 117 -10.19 -7.58 1.68
CA ALA A 117 -10.93 -8.83 1.59
C ALA A 117 -12.35 -8.54 1.10
N SER A 118 -12.82 -9.28 0.10
CA SER A 118 -14.14 -9.08 -0.52
C SER A 118 -15.31 -9.57 0.35
N ALA A 119 -15.04 -10.12 1.53
CA ALA A 119 -15.99 -10.99 2.23
C ALA A 119 -16.95 -10.26 3.18
N ASP A 120 -16.64 -9.03 3.60
CA ASP A 120 -17.48 -8.32 4.55
C ASP A 120 -18.54 -7.47 3.84
N PHE A 121 -19.80 -7.87 3.97
CA PHE A 121 -20.95 -7.12 3.45
C PHE A 121 -21.37 -5.98 4.39
N ASP A 122 -20.78 -5.88 5.59
CA ASP A 122 -21.00 -4.75 6.48
C ASP A 122 -20.19 -3.53 6.00
N VAL A 123 -20.89 -2.41 5.89
CA VAL A 123 -20.31 -1.13 5.46
C VAL A 123 -19.52 -0.46 6.57
N ASN A 124 -19.70 -0.90 7.81
CA ASN A 124 -19.09 -0.32 9.01
C ASN A 124 -17.83 -1.05 9.48
N THR A 125 -17.39 -2.04 8.72
CA THR A 125 -16.19 -2.81 9.02
C THR A 125 -15.33 -2.88 7.78
N GLY A 126 -14.04 -3.02 8.00
CA GLY A 126 -13.08 -3.20 6.93
C GLY A 126 -12.10 -4.30 7.29
N GLU A 127 -11.78 -5.11 6.28
CA GLU A 127 -10.75 -6.12 6.37
C GLU A 127 -9.66 -5.87 5.32
N ARG A 128 -8.40 -6.00 5.75
CA ARG A 128 -7.22 -5.98 4.88
C ARG A 128 -6.39 -7.22 5.15
N PHE A 129 -5.91 -7.85 4.08
CA PHE A 129 -5.08 -9.04 4.13
C PHE A 129 -3.77 -8.83 3.38
N TRP A 130 -2.70 -9.40 3.93
CA TRP A 130 -1.45 -9.61 3.22
C TRP A 130 -0.86 -10.95 3.64
N ALA A 131 -0.22 -11.65 2.70
CA ALA A 131 0.62 -12.79 3.00
C ALA A 131 1.92 -12.68 2.23
N GLY A 132 3.00 -13.13 2.85
CA GLY A 132 4.30 -13.11 2.22
C GLY A 132 5.31 -14.04 2.90
N PRO A 133 6.43 -14.31 2.22
CA PRO A 133 7.52 -15.07 2.79
C PRO A 133 8.19 -14.28 3.92
N ILE A 134 8.78 -15.01 4.87
CA ILE A 134 9.64 -14.44 5.93
C ILE A 134 10.96 -15.21 5.99
N GLN A 135 12.07 -14.48 6.13
CA GLN A 135 13.40 -15.05 6.18
C GLN A 135 13.86 -15.33 7.60
N VAL A 136 14.88 -16.19 7.68
CA VAL A 136 15.58 -16.48 8.93
C VAL A 136 16.41 -15.27 9.35
N ASN A 137 16.32 -14.87 10.61
CA ASN A 137 17.09 -13.77 11.21
C ASN A 137 16.82 -12.39 10.59
N GLU A 138 15.68 -12.21 9.93
CA GLU A 138 15.23 -10.92 9.42
C GLU A 138 14.12 -10.36 10.32
N VAL A 139 14.09 -9.03 10.46
CA VAL A 139 13.06 -8.29 11.17
C VAL A 139 12.24 -7.52 10.15
N TYR A 140 10.93 -7.67 10.24
CA TYR A 140 9.96 -7.01 9.41
C TYR A 140 9.17 -6.00 10.23
N TYR A 141 8.62 -5.01 9.55
CA TYR A 141 7.82 -3.95 10.16
C TYR A 141 6.44 -3.92 9.52
N VAL A 142 5.41 -3.71 10.35
CA VAL A 142 4.04 -3.45 9.92
C VAL A 142 3.66 -2.04 10.34
N ARG A 143 3.34 -1.19 9.36
CA ARG A 143 2.81 0.14 9.59
C ARG A 143 1.31 0.11 9.34
N ILE A 144 0.51 0.22 10.39
CA ILE A 144 -0.94 0.45 10.28
C ILE A 144 -1.17 1.96 10.28
N PHE A 145 -2.01 2.47 9.42
CA PHE A 145 -2.31 3.90 9.37
C PHE A 145 -3.79 4.18 9.15
N ASN A 146 -4.25 5.29 9.74
CA ASN A 146 -5.60 5.79 9.61
C ASN A 146 -5.59 7.17 8.92
N LEU A 147 -5.88 7.21 7.62
CA LEU A 147 -6.02 8.46 6.86
C LEU A 147 -7.48 8.95 6.80
N SER A 148 -8.35 8.37 7.63
CA SER A 148 -9.74 8.77 7.73
C SER A 148 -9.90 9.96 8.72
N PRO A 149 -11.02 10.69 8.65
CA PRO A 149 -11.28 11.80 9.57
C PRO A 149 -11.82 11.35 10.95
N SER A 150 -11.99 10.05 11.18
CA SER A 150 -12.56 9.48 12.41
C SER A 150 -11.58 8.52 13.09
N PRO A 151 -11.62 8.39 14.43
CA PRO A 151 -10.84 7.37 15.12
C PRO A 151 -11.30 5.97 14.74
N VAL A 152 -10.38 5.01 14.76
CA VAL A 152 -10.62 3.62 14.36
C VAL A 152 -10.01 2.67 15.38
N GLN A 153 -10.81 1.74 15.87
CA GLN A 153 -10.32 0.58 16.63
C GLN A 153 -9.94 -0.52 15.65
N PHE A 154 -8.78 -1.14 15.87
CA PHE A 154 -8.26 -2.17 14.98
C PHE A 154 -7.86 -3.43 15.73
N ARG A 155 -7.86 -4.53 14.97
CA ARG A 155 -7.47 -5.88 15.36
C ARG A 155 -6.58 -6.43 14.25
N LEU A 156 -5.28 -6.56 14.51
CA LEU A 156 -4.31 -7.18 13.61
C LEU A 156 -4.01 -8.60 14.08
N THR A 157 -4.37 -9.57 13.25
CA THR A 157 -4.06 -10.98 13.48
C THR A 157 -2.81 -11.36 12.66
N ALA A 158 -1.80 -11.93 13.31
CA ALA A 158 -0.60 -12.44 12.67
C ALA A 158 -0.49 -13.95 12.85
N LEU A 159 -0.39 -14.68 11.74
CA LEU A 159 -0.30 -16.15 11.74
C LEU A 159 0.91 -16.59 10.93
N GLY A 160 1.88 -17.21 11.61
CA GLY A 160 2.98 -17.89 10.93
C GLY A 160 2.50 -19.15 10.22
N GLN A 161 3.07 -19.44 9.05
CA GLN A 161 2.72 -20.57 8.21
C GLN A 161 3.96 -21.34 7.77
N LYS A 162 3.82 -22.67 7.67
CA LYS A 162 4.80 -23.54 7.00
C LYS A 162 4.35 -23.69 5.55
N SER A 163 4.95 -22.92 4.66
CA SER A 163 4.74 -23.05 3.22
C SER A 163 5.68 -24.11 2.64
N PRO A 164 5.16 -25.19 2.03
CA PRO A 164 5.98 -26.20 1.39
C PRO A 164 6.65 -25.71 0.10
N GLN A 165 6.25 -24.54 -0.44
CA GLN A 165 6.71 -24.06 -1.75
C GLN A 165 7.90 -23.10 -1.72
N ILE A 166 8.27 -22.53 -0.57
CA ILE A 166 9.35 -21.53 -0.53
C ILE A 166 10.73 -22.17 -0.75
N ASP A 167 10.92 -23.43 -0.37
CA ASP A 167 12.19 -24.13 -0.64
C ASP A 167 12.47 -24.24 -2.15
N ALA A 168 11.42 -24.42 -2.98
CA ALA A 168 11.56 -24.46 -4.43
C ALA A 168 11.81 -23.06 -5.05
N PHE A 169 11.18 -22.02 -4.51
CA PHE A 169 11.37 -20.64 -4.99
C PHE A 169 12.75 -20.08 -4.63
N MET A 170 13.21 -20.28 -3.38
CA MET A 170 14.53 -19.84 -2.92
C MET A 170 15.68 -20.61 -3.57
N ALA A 171 15.47 -21.88 -3.94
CA ALA A 171 16.45 -22.65 -4.70
C ALA A 171 16.64 -22.11 -6.14
N THR A 172 15.61 -21.50 -6.72
CA THR A 172 15.64 -21.02 -8.11
C THR A 172 16.20 -19.60 -8.23
N GLY A 173 15.97 -18.74 -7.23
CA GLY A 173 16.40 -17.33 -7.23
C GLY A 173 17.92 -17.09 -7.18
N ARG A 174 18.73 -18.08 -6.75
CA ARG A 174 20.19 -17.94 -6.67
C ARG A 174 20.95 -18.49 -7.89
N SER A 175 20.26 -19.15 -8.83
CA SER A 175 20.92 -19.89 -9.92
C SER A 175 20.78 -19.23 -11.30
N GLY A 176 20.14 -18.07 -11.40
CA GLY A 176 19.80 -17.43 -12.68
C GLY A 176 20.55 -16.11 -12.96
N LEU A 177 21.87 -16.14 -13.05
CA LEU A 177 22.65 -15.01 -13.59
C LEU A 177 23.59 -15.40 -14.75
N THR A 178 23.47 -16.62 -15.29
CA THR A 178 24.34 -17.07 -16.39
C THR A 178 23.67 -17.82 -17.54
N ASP A 179 22.36 -18.09 -17.53
CA ASP A 179 21.75 -18.76 -18.68
C ASP A 179 21.01 -17.77 -19.59
N GLN A 180 21.67 -17.49 -20.70
CA GLN A 180 21.27 -16.58 -21.75
C GLN A 180 20.05 -17.19 -22.47
N VAL A 181 18.86 -16.61 -22.27
CA VAL A 181 17.67 -17.00 -23.03
C VAL A 181 17.92 -16.69 -24.52
N VAL A 182 18.20 -17.72 -25.30
CA VAL A 182 18.19 -17.69 -26.75
C VAL A 182 16.74 -17.52 -27.20
N ILE A 183 16.38 -16.31 -27.63
CA ILE A 183 15.08 -16.03 -28.24
C ILE A 183 15.11 -16.59 -29.68
N PRO A 184 14.25 -17.56 -30.05
CA PRO A 184 14.15 -17.98 -31.43
C PRO A 184 13.51 -16.87 -32.29
N ALA A 185 14.14 -16.59 -33.43
CA ALA A 185 13.72 -15.58 -34.39
C ALA A 185 12.27 -15.84 -34.89
N ALA A 186 11.44 -14.80 -34.83
CA ALA A 186 10.07 -14.80 -35.31
C ALA A 186 10.01 -15.04 -36.83
N ALA A 187 9.14 -15.97 -37.23
CA ALA A 187 8.80 -16.25 -38.61
C ALA A 187 7.96 -15.11 -39.22
N THR A 188 8.32 -14.77 -40.45
CA THR A 188 7.69 -13.83 -41.38
C THR A 188 6.20 -14.07 -41.61
N SER A 189 5.39 -13.02 -41.52
CA SER A 189 4.00 -12.98 -42.03
C SER A 189 3.97 -12.79 -43.56
N PRO A 190 3.09 -13.48 -44.31
CA PRO A 190 2.89 -13.21 -45.72
C PRO A 190 1.81 -12.14 -45.96
N THR A 191 2.19 -11.19 -46.81
CA THR A 191 1.38 -10.23 -47.54
C THR A 191 0.22 -10.88 -48.30
N GLY A 192 -1.00 -10.36 -48.15
CA GLY A 192 -2.17 -10.75 -48.94
C GLY A 192 -3.12 -9.58 -49.13
N ALA A 193 -2.96 -8.87 -50.25
CA ALA A 193 -3.86 -7.82 -50.71
C ALA A 193 -5.08 -8.42 -51.43
N ARG A 194 -6.28 -7.84 -51.23
CA ARG A 194 -7.31 -7.81 -52.27
C ARG A 194 -8.36 -6.71 -52.02
N ASP A 195 -8.43 -5.79 -52.98
CA ASP A 195 -9.46 -4.76 -53.19
C ASP A 195 -10.86 -5.35 -53.42
N VAL A 196 -11.91 -4.67 -52.94
CA VAL A 196 -13.19 -4.47 -53.67
C VAL A 196 -13.79 -3.11 -53.30
N ALA A 197 -14.25 -2.42 -54.34
CA ALA A 197 -14.72 -1.04 -54.42
C ALA A 197 -16.17 -0.79 -53.98
N GLY A 198 -16.47 0.50 -53.74
CA GLY A 198 -17.74 1.17 -54.09
C GLY A 198 -18.83 1.19 -53.03
N ASP A 199 -19.17 2.36 -52.47
CA ASP A 199 -20.30 3.17 -52.99
C ASP A 199 -20.42 4.54 -52.28
N ASP A 200 -20.87 5.52 -53.06
CA ASP A 200 -21.14 6.92 -52.73
C ASP A 200 -22.30 7.12 -51.73
N ALA A 201 -22.20 8.12 -50.83
CA ALA A 201 -23.30 9.08 -50.57
C ALA A 201 -22.92 10.23 -49.61
N ALA A 202 -23.03 11.45 -50.15
CA ALA A 202 -23.63 12.66 -49.57
C ALA A 202 -23.01 13.36 -48.32
N ILE A 203 -22.24 14.40 -48.64
CA ILE A 203 -22.23 15.78 -48.11
C ILE A 203 -23.33 16.15 -47.09
N VAL A 204 -22.94 16.58 -45.87
CA VAL A 204 -23.50 17.74 -45.15
C VAL A 204 -22.42 18.34 -44.23
N SER A 205 -22.03 19.59 -44.47
CA SER A 205 -21.22 20.42 -43.55
C SER A 205 -22.09 21.04 -42.44
N PRO A 206 -21.58 21.12 -41.19
CA PRO A 206 -22.04 22.11 -40.23
C PRO A 206 -21.01 23.24 -39.99
N PRO A 207 -21.46 24.43 -39.52
CA PRO A 207 -20.67 25.66 -39.50
C PRO A 207 -19.67 25.74 -38.34
N ALA A 208 -18.64 26.56 -38.57
CA ALA A 208 -17.55 26.86 -37.66
C ALA A 208 -18.04 27.51 -36.34
N GLY A 209 -17.84 26.79 -35.23
CA GLY A 209 -17.89 27.31 -33.87
C GLY A 209 -16.49 27.64 -33.32
N PRO A 210 -16.40 28.41 -32.21
CA PRO A 210 -15.15 28.97 -31.71
C PRO A 210 -14.18 27.90 -31.21
N ARG A 211 -12.90 28.12 -31.52
CA ARG A 211 -11.77 27.25 -31.18
C ARG A 211 -11.56 27.16 -29.67
N SER A 212 -11.87 26.00 -29.10
CA SER A 212 -11.37 25.58 -27.79
C SER A 212 -9.87 25.31 -27.88
N LEU A 213 -9.09 25.85 -26.95
CA LEU A 213 -7.69 25.48 -26.74
C LEU A 213 -7.66 24.07 -26.11
N ASP A 214 -7.46 23.05 -26.94
CA ASP A 214 -7.11 21.71 -26.47
C ASP A 214 -5.68 21.73 -25.93
N LEU A 215 -5.56 21.77 -24.60
CA LEU A 215 -4.34 21.39 -23.89
C LEU A 215 -4.23 19.86 -23.98
N ALA A 216 -3.50 19.38 -24.99
CA ALA A 216 -3.09 17.98 -25.06
C ALA A 216 -2.15 17.67 -23.89
N LEU A 217 -2.68 17.05 -22.84
CA LEU A 217 -1.88 16.39 -21.81
C LEU A 217 -1.22 15.15 -22.43
N PRO A 218 0.08 14.90 -22.18
CA PRO A 218 0.72 13.68 -22.62
C PRO A 218 0.09 12.48 -21.91
N VAL A 219 -0.50 11.59 -22.70
CA VAL A 219 -0.93 10.26 -22.27
C VAL A 219 0.32 9.46 -21.95
N ALA A 220 0.56 9.20 -20.66
CA ALA A 220 1.58 8.25 -20.24
C ALA A 220 1.18 6.83 -20.70
N PRO A 221 2.13 6.01 -21.19
CA PRO A 221 1.85 4.63 -21.53
C PRO A 221 1.39 3.88 -20.27
N ALA A 222 0.30 3.14 -20.41
CA ALA A 222 -0.18 2.23 -19.38
C ALA A 222 0.88 1.16 -19.15
N GLU A 223 1.55 1.23 -17.99
CA GLU A 223 2.37 0.12 -17.52
C GLU A 223 1.44 -1.04 -17.15
N ASP A 224 1.68 -2.19 -17.79
CA ASP A 224 0.94 -3.42 -17.57
C ASP A 224 1.32 -4.03 -16.22
N VAL A 225 0.63 -3.62 -15.16
CA VAL A 225 0.75 -4.16 -13.80
C VAL A 225 0.07 -5.53 -13.60
N SER A 226 -0.37 -6.19 -14.68
CA SER A 226 -1.22 -7.40 -14.59
C SER A 226 -0.49 -8.72 -14.28
N SER A 227 0.84 -8.72 -14.14
CA SER A 227 1.61 -9.98 -14.00
C SER A 227 1.96 -10.38 -12.56
N LEU A 228 1.93 -9.46 -11.58
CA LEU A 228 2.28 -9.76 -10.18
C LEU A 228 1.07 -10.16 -9.32
N SER A 229 -0.16 -9.84 -9.73
CA SER A 229 -1.38 -10.12 -8.97
C SER A 229 -1.98 -11.51 -9.20
N THR A 230 -1.59 -12.20 -10.27
CA THR A 230 -2.30 -13.42 -10.73
C THR A 230 -1.84 -14.69 -10.02
N ASN A 231 -0.63 -14.72 -9.46
CA ASN A 231 -0.09 -15.93 -8.82
C ASN A 231 -0.65 -16.19 -7.41
N TRP A 232 -1.10 -15.16 -6.68
CA TRP A 232 -1.61 -15.33 -5.31
C TRP A 232 -3.07 -15.73 -5.24
N LEU A 233 -3.87 -15.42 -6.28
CA LEU A 233 -5.30 -15.77 -6.32
C LEU A 233 -5.51 -17.30 -6.32
N LEU A 234 -4.55 -18.06 -6.87
CA LEU A 234 -4.55 -19.52 -6.86
C LEU A 234 -4.27 -20.12 -5.47
N ALA A 235 -3.48 -19.44 -4.63
CA ALA A 235 -3.20 -19.89 -3.26
C ALA A 235 -4.42 -19.69 -2.34
N ALA A 236 -5.21 -18.64 -2.54
CA ALA A 236 -6.41 -18.37 -1.75
C ALA A 236 -7.56 -19.37 -2.05
N GLN A 237 -7.69 -19.84 -3.30
CA GLN A 237 -8.72 -20.83 -3.66
C GLN A 237 -8.44 -22.25 -3.13
N ALA A 238 -7.18 -22.60 -2.87
CA ALA A 238 -6.83 -23.90 -2.30
C ALA A 238 -7.23 -24.07 -0.82
N ILE A 239 -7.52 -22.97 -0.11
CA ILE A 239 -7.86 -22.98 1.32
C ILE A 239 -9.37 -23.19 1.55
N GLN A 240 -10.25 -22.86 0.59
CA GLN A 240 -11.70 -23.06 0.73
C GLN A 240 -12.21 -24.45 0.30
N GLY A 241 -11.30 -25.36 -0.07
CA GLY A 241 -11.62 -26.72 -0.52
C GLY A 241 -11.33 -27.84 0.48
N LEU A 242 -10.99 -27.52 1.73
CA LEU A 242 -10.79 -28.44 2.85
C LEU A 242 -11.82 -28.16 3.95
#